data_AF-A0A835X0Z7-F1
#
_entry.id   AF-A0A835X0Z7-F1
#
_cell.length_a   1.000
_cell.length_b   1.000
_cell.length_c   1.000
_cell.angle_alpha   90.00
_cell.angle_beta   90.00
_cell.angle_gamma   90.00
#
_symmetry.space_group_name_H-M   'P 1'
#
loop_
_entity.id
_entity.type
_entity.pdbx_description
1 polymer ?
#
loop_
_entity_poly.entity_id
_entity_poly.type
_entity_poly.pdbx_seq_one_letter_code
_entity_poly.pdbx_strand_id
1 'polypeptide(L)' 'MGMAASALYISTLRMGMNCSQRIIAQAAGVTEVTLRNRCKGLKLLDN' A
#
# COMPACT_ATOMS: atom_id res chain seq x y z
N MET A 1 8.72 3.64 7.96
CA MET A 1 8.81 2.24 7.47
C MET A 1 7.64 1.78 6.59
N GLY A 2 6.50 2.48 6.49
CA GLY A 2 5.37 2.05 5.64
C GLY A 2 5.15 2.82 4.32
N MET A 3 5.89 3.90 4.05
CA MET A 3 5.62 4.76 2.88
C MET A 3 5.96 4.08 1.55
N ALA A 4 7.14 3.43 1.45
CA ALA A 4 7.53 2.72 0.24
C ALA A 4 6.53 1.60 -0.09
N ALA A 5 6.06 0.86 0.92
CA ALA A 5 5.06 -0.18 0.77
C ALA A 5 3.71 0.38 0.25
N SER A 6 3.28 1.53 0.76
CA SER A 6 2.07 2.19 0.28
C SER A 6 2.20 2.75 -1.13
N ALA A 7 3.36 3.32 -1.49
CA ALA A 7 3.63 3.76 -2.84
C ALA A 7 3.59 2.58 -3.83
N LEU A 8 4.22 1.45 -3.46
CA LEU A 8 4.23 0.23 -4.25
C LEU A 8 2.80 -0.33 -4.40
N TYR A 9 2.00 -0.35 -3.33
CA TYR A 9 0.58 -0.74 -3.39
C TYR A 9 -0.24 0.18 -4.30
N ILE A 10 -0.07 1.50 -4.21
CA ILE A 10 -0.76 2.46 -5.07
C ILE A 10 -0.34 2.27 -6.54
N SER A 11 0.95 2.03 -6.82
CA SER A 11 1.43 1.70 -8.16
C SER A 11 0.80 0.40 -8.70
N THR A 12 0.67 -0.64 -7.88
CA THR A 12 -0.01 -1.89 -8.29
C THR A 12 -1.50 -1.67 -8.61
N LEU A 13 -2.18 -0.84 -7.82
CA LEU A 13 -3.56 -0.44 -8.10
C LEU A 13 -3.69 0.35 -9.41
N ARG A 14 -2.76 1.27 -9.67
CA ARG A 14 -2.74 2.06 -10.93
C ARG A 14 -2.44 1.20 -12.16
N MET A 15 -1.69 0.11 -11.98
CA MET A 15 -1.45 -0.91 -13.00
C MET A 15 -2.65 -1.85 -13.22
N GLY A 16 -3.75 -1.71 -12.45
CA GLY A 16 -4.89 -2.62 -12.52
C GLY A 16 -4.60 -4.03 -12.00
N MET A 17 -3.46 -4.21 -11.32
CA MET A 17 -3.09 -5.50 -10.72
C MET A 17 -3.79 -5.63 -9.37
N ASN A 18 -4.58 -6.69 -9.20
CA ASN A 18 -5.18 -7.05 -7.91
C ASN A 18 -4.14 -7.71 -6.99
N CYS A 19 -3.18 -6.91 -6.52
CA CYS A 19 -2.24 -7.35 -5.50
C CYS A 19 -2.88 -7.24 -4.11
N SER A 20 -2.85 -8.35 -3.37
CA SER A 20 -3.35 -8.37 -1.99
C SER A 20 -2.47 -7.52 -1.08
N GLN A 21 -3.08 -6.60 -0.32
CA GLN A 21 -2.40 -5.73 0.66
C GLN A 21 -1.54 -6.53 1.63
N ARG A 22 -1.97 -7.75 1.99
CA ARG A 22 -1.26 -8.65 2.89
C ARG A 22 0.10 -9.11 2.33
N ILE A 23 0.16 -9.40 1.04
CA ILE A 23 1.38 -9.84 0.35
C ILE A 23 2.39 -8.70 0.32
N ILE A 24 1.95 -7.49 -0.02
CA ILE A 24 2.81 -6.31 -0.08
C ILE A 24 3.28 -5.92 1.33
N ALA A 25 2.41 -6.01 2.33
CA ALA A 25 2.77 -5.76 3.71
C ALA A 25 3.84 -6.75 4.20
N GLN A 26 3.65 -8.05 3.92
CA GLN A 26 4.61 -9.09 4.26
C GLN A 26 5.96 -8.91 3.55
N ALA A 27 5.94 -8.60 2.25
CA ALA A 27 7.16 -8.33 1.47
C ALA A 27 7.91 -7.08 1.97
N ALA A 28 7.18 -6.08 2.46
CA ALA A 28 7.75 -4.86 3.03
C ALA A 28 8.09 -4.96 4.52
N GLY A 29 7.88 -6.13 5.15
CA GLY A 29 8.13 -6.32 6.59
C GLY A 29 7.24 -5.48 7.50
N VAL A 30 6.05 -5.09 7.03
CA VAL A 30 5.05 -4.33 7.81
C VAL A 30 3.77 -5.13 7.97
N THR A 31 2.91 -4.73 8.90
CA THR A 31 1.59 -5.36 9.03
C THR A 31 0.62 -4.82 7.98
N GLU A 32 -0.36 -5.64 7.58
CA GLU A 32 -1.43 -5.24 6.65
C GLU A 32 -2.15 -3.97 7.15
N VAL A 33 -2.37 -3.87 8.45
CA VAL A 33 -3.02 -2.70 9.08
C VAL A 33 -2.16 -1.45 8.92
N THR A 34 -0.83 -1.57 9.07
CA THR A 34 0.11 -0.45 8.83
C THR A 34 0.07 0.02 7.38
N LEU A 35 0.08 -0.92 6.42
CA LEU A 35 -0.02 -0.62 4.99
C LEU A 35 -1.32 0.12 4.67
N ARG A 36 -2.45 -0.43 5.14
CA ARG A 36 -3.79 0.08 4.88
C ARG A 36 -3.99 1.49 5.46
N ASN A 37 -3.46 1.74 6.66
CA ASN A 37 -3.54 3.05 7.30
C ASN A 37 -2.72 4.11 6.53
N ARG A 38 -1.56 3.72 5.98
CA ARG A 38 -0.73 4.61 5.15
C ARG A 38 -1.32 4.85 3.76
N CYS A 39 -1.87 3.82 3.11
CA CYS A 39 -2.54 3.95 1.82
C CYS A 39 -3.79 4.84 1.91
N LYS A 40 -4.57 4.75 3.00
CA LYS A 40 -5.71 5.66 3.22
C LYS A 40 -5.28 7.13 3.28
N GLY A 41 -4.18 7.42 4.00
CA GLY A 41 -3.63 8.77 4.09
C GLY A 41 -3.14 9.28 2.73
N LEU A 42 -2.41 8.47 1.97
CA LEU A 42 -1.91 8.85 0.64
C LEU A 42 -3.03 9.01 -0.40
N LYS A 43 -4.07 8.16 -0.36
CA LYS A 43 -5.20 8.27 -1.31
C LYS A 43 -6.03 9.54 -1.08
N LEU A 44 -6.02 10.08 0.14
CA LEU A 44 -6.66 11.36 0.46
C LEU A 44 -5.91 12.57 -0.13
N LEU A 45 -4.59 12.42 -0.42
CA LEU A 45 -3.76 13.45 -1.05
C LEU A 45 -3.87 13.46 -2.59
N ASP A 46 -4.48 12.43 -3.18
CA ASP A 46 -4.69 12.28 -4.63
C ASP A 46 -6.10 12.79 -5.06
N ASN A 47 -6.83 13.48 -4.18
CA ASN A 47 -8.13 14.12 -4.46
C ASN A 47 -8.04 15.65 -4.34
#